data_AF-A0A7X7KQX3-F1
#
_entry.id   AF-A0A7X7KQX3-F1
#
_cell.length_a   1.000
_cell.length_b   1.000
_cell.length_c   1.000
_cell.angle_alpha   90.00
_cell.angle_beta   90.00
_cell.angle_gamma   90.00
#
_symmetry.space_group_name_H-M   'P 1'
#
loop_
_entity.id
_entity.type
_entity.pdbx_description
1 polymer ?
#
loop_
_entity_poly.entity_id
_entity_poly.type
_entity_poly.pdbx_seq_one_letter_code
_entity_poly.pdbx_strand_id
1 'polypeptide(L)'
;MILVSFGLWFIVVFGVRIGVWGNPLYQMVAEAEVSLLSGVEALVLGHKPEGTPAELQFVRSFTRRVLTQMGMLGLEVVVFAHLWWVHVLPGLCLAVLAKDLAGVGAGLLVARRDRDRGVLAVVRKAPLWLLLAERVSAILSAGAALVLFLTINGLRPW
;
A
#
# COMPACT_ATOMS: atom_id res chain seq x y z
N MET A 1 20.88 -10.62 9.07
CA MET A 1 21.25 -9.40 8.31
C MET A 1 20.81 -9.49 6.84
N ILE A 2 21.17 -10.54 6.09
CA ILE A 2 20.78 -10.70 4.66
C ILE A 2 19.27 -10.58 4.40
N LEU A 3 18.43 -11.27 5.19
CA LEU A 3 16.96 -11.19 5.04
C LEU A 3 16.41 -9.77 5.28
N VAL A 4 17.01 -9.02 6.21
CA VAL A 4 16.63 -7.63 6.48
C VAL A 4 17.04 -6.74 5.31
N SER A 5 18.24 -6.93 4.74
CA SER A 5 18.69 -6.23 3.54
C SER A 5 17.74 -6.48 2.35
N PHE A 6 17.31 -7.72 2.13
CA PHE A 6 16.30 -8.02 1.11
C PHE A 6 14.97 -7.32 1.40
N GLY A 7 14.47 -7.40 2.64
CA GLY A 7 13.23 -6.73 3.03
C GLY A 7 13.28 -5.21 2.77
N LEU A 8 14.37 -4.56 3.19
CA LEU A 8 14.60 -3.13 2.92
C LEU A 8 14.65 -2.84 1.41
N TRP A 9 15.33 -3.67 0.62
CA TRP A 9 15.38 -3.48 -0.83
C TRP A 9 14.00 -3.61 -1.49
N PHE A 10 13.18 -4.57 -1.05
CA PHE A 10 11.79 -4.66 -1.51
C PHE A 10 11.01 -3.37 -1.16
N ILE A 11 11.20 -2.81 0.05
CA ILE A 11 10.59 -1.54 0.47
C ILE A 11 11.02 -0.39 -0.43
N VAL A 12 12.32 -0.30 -0.76
CA VAL A 12 12.83 0.70 -1.70
C VAL A 12 12.16 0.57 -3.06
N VAL A 13 12.25 -0.60 -3.70
CA VAL A 13 11.74 -0.81 -5.07
C VAL A 13 10.24 -0.56 -5.14
N PHE A 14 9.49 -1.11 -4.18
CA PHE A 14 8.04 -0.96 -4.16
C PHE A 14 7.61 0.48 -3.86
N GLY A 15 8.26 1.12 -2.88
CA GLY A 15 7.97 2.50 -2.50
C GLY A 15 8.29 3.49 -3.61
N VAL A 16 9.44 3.34 -4.29
CA VAL A 16 9.77 4.14 -5.49
C VAL A 16 8.75 3.91 -6.59
N ARG A 17 8.34 2.66 -6.84
CA ARG A 17 7.34 2.36 -7.85
C ARG A 17 6.03 3.09 -7.58
N ILE A 18 5.52 3.05 -6.34
CA ILE A 18 4.29 3.76 -5.98
C ILE A 18 4.51 5.28 -6.03
N GLY A 19 5.66 5.77 -5.57
CA GLY A 19 6.01 7.19 -5.62
C GLY A 19 5.98 7.76 -7.03
N VAL A 20 6.58 7.04 -8.00
CA VAL A 20 6.73 7.50 -9.39
C VAL A 20 5.47 7.26 -10.21
N TRP A 21 4.94 6.04 -10.22
CA TRP A 21 3.82 5.67 -11.09
C TRP A 21 2.46 5.73 -10.40
N GLY A 22 2.41 5.97 -9.09
CA GLY A 22 1.17 5.91 -8.33
C GLY A 22 0.78 4.49 -7.92
N ASN A 23 -0.27 4.40 -7.11
CA ASN A 23 -0.74 3.12 -6.62
C ASN A 23 -1.58 2.40 -7.71
N PRO A 24 -1.22 1.15 -8.07
CA PRO A 24 -1.86 0.39 -9.14
C PRO A 24 -3.32 -0.02 -8.87
N LEU A 25 -3.76 -0.03 -7.60
CA LEU A 25 -5.18 -0.29 -7.28
C LEU A 25 -6.05 0.85 -7.76
N TYR A 26 -5.66 2.09 -7.46
CA TYR A 26 -6.44 3.26 -7.88
C TYR A 26 -6.49 3.38 -9.39
N GLN A 27 -5.39 3.13 -10.08
CA GLN A 27 -5.37 3.10 -11.55
C GLN A 27 -6.32 2.05 -12.11
N MET A 28 -6.28 0.82 -11.60
CA MET A 28 -7.16 -0.26 -12.04
C MET A 28 -8.64 0.06 -11.85
N VAL A 29 -9.00 0.71 -10.74
CA VAL A 29 -10.39 1.11 -10.46
C VAL A 29 -10.80 2.35 -11.26
N ALA A 30 -9.89 3.29 -11.50
CA ALA A 30 -10.15 4.50 -12.28
C ALA A 30 -10.36 4.20 -13.77
N GLU A 31 -9.58 3.26 -14.32
CA GLU A 31 -9.62 2.84 -15.74
C GLU A 31 -10.77 1.88 -16.04
N ALA A 32 -11.34 1.23 -15.02
CA ALA A 32 -12.44 0.29 -15.20
C ALA A 32 -13.76 0.95 -15.60
N GLU A 33 -14.48 0.31 -16.52
CA GLU A 33 -15.84 0.71 -16.89
C GLU A 33 -16.78 0.69 -15.68
N VAL A 34 -17.70 1.67 -15.63
CA VAL A 34 -18.65 1.80 -14.50
C VAL A 34 -19.54 0.56 -14.39
N SER A 35 -19.97 0.02 -15.53
CA SER A 35 -20.74 -1.23 -15.65
C SER A 35 -20.02 -2.40 -14.98
N LEU A 36 -18.73 -2.59 -15.27
CA LEU A 36 -17.90 -3.65 -14.70
C LEU A 36 -17.79 -3.50 -13.17
N LEU A 37 -17.55 -2.30 -12.67
CA LEU A 37 -17.45 -2.05 -11.22
C LEU A 37 -18.77 -2.34 -10.50
N SER A 38 -19.91 -1.90 -11.05
CA SER A 38 -21.22 -2.20 -10.47
C SER A 38 -21.54 -3.69 -10.47
N GLY A 39 -21.14 -4.41 -11.52
CA GLY A 39 -21.32 -5.86 -11.62
C GLY A 39 -20.46 -6.63 -10.61
N VAL A 40 -19.20 -6.21 -10.44
CA VAL A 40 -18.30 -6.74 -9.40
C VAL A 40 -18.85 -6.48 -8.00
N GLU A 41 -19.37 -5.28 -7.74
CA GLU A 41 -19.93 -4.93 -6.43
C GLU A 41 -21.18 -5.76 -6.10
N ALA A 42 -22.08 -5.94 -7.07
CA ALA A 42 -23.24 -6.81 -6.94
C ALA A 42 -22.86 -8.28 -6.69
N LEU A 43 -21.80 -8.76 -7.36
CA LEU A 43 -21.25 -10.10 -7.16
C LEU A 43 -20.68 -10.29 -5.75
N VAL A 44 -19.84 -9.35 -5.29
CA VAL A 44 -19.20 -9.42 -3.97
C VAL A 44 -20.21 -9.30 -2.82
N LEU A 45 -21.27 -8.50 -3.00
CA LEU A 45 -22.35 -8.35 -2.02
C LEU A 45 -23.35 -9.51 -2.05
N GLY A 46 -23.19 -10.50 -2.95
CA GLY A 46 -24.09 -11.65 -3.05
C GLY A 46 -25.44 -11.34 -3.71
N HIS A 47 -25.61 -10.14 -4.29
CA HIS A 47 -26.80 -9.77 -5.06
C HIS A 47 -26.84 -10.41 -6.46
N LYS A 48 -25.71 -10.97 -6.90
CA LYS A 48 -25.56 -11.67 -8.18
C LYS A 48 -25.00 -13.08 -7.92
N PRO A 49 -25.66 -14.15 -8.38
CA PRO A 49 -25.24 -15.52 -8.10
C PRO A 49 -24.02 -15.96 -8.92
N GLU A 50 -23.86 -15.46 -10.15
CA GLU A 50 -22.73 -15.81 -11.03
C GLU A 50 -22.08 -14.56 -11.64
N GLY A 51 -20.75 -14.53 -11.61
CA GLY A 51 -19.93 -13.49 -12.20
C GLY A 51 -19.57 -13.81 -13.64
N THR A 52 -19.54 -12.78 -14.49
CA THR A 52 -18.96 -12.91 -15.84
C THR A 52 -17.45 -13.17 -15.74
N PRO A 53 -16.80 -13.75 -16.76
CA PRO A 53 -15.35 -13.97 -16.75
C PRO A 53 -14.55 -12.70 -16.49
N ALA A 54 -15.01 -11.55 -16.99
CA ALA A 54 -14.39 -10.25 -16.78
C ALA A 54 -14.49 -9.78 -15.32
N GLU A 55 -15.65 -9.94 -14.68
CA GLU A 55 -15.85 -9.59 -13.26
C GLU A 55 -14.99 -10.47 -12.35
N LEU A 56 -14.91 -11.78 -12.61
CA LEU A 56 -14.08 -12.72 -11.85
C LEU A 56 -12.58 -12.41 -12.01
N GLN A 57 -12.14 -12.09 -13.23
CA GLN A 57 -10.77 -11.67 -13.50
C GLN A 57 -10.42 -10.36 -12.80
N PHE A 58 -11.37 -9.41 -12.76
CA PHE A 58 -11.23 -8.16 -12.03
C PHE A 58 -11.08 -8.41 -10.53
N VAL A 59 -11.98 -9.18 -9.91
CA VAL A 59 -11.90 -9.53 -8.48
C VAL A 59 -10.57 -10.19 -8.15
N ARG A 60 -10.15 -11.19 -8.94
CA ARG A 60 -8.87 -11.87 -8.72
C ARG A 60 -7.68 -10.91 -8.79
N SER A 61 -7.68 -10.02 -9.78
CA SER A 61 -6.60 -9.05 -9.97
C SER A 61 -6.59 -7.98 -8.87
N PHE A 62 -7.78 -7.53 -8.46
CA PHE A 62 -7.97 -6.57 -7.37
C PHE A 62 -7.49 -7.16 -6.04
N THR A 63 -7.98 -8.35 -5.67
CA THR A 63 -7.59 -9.07 -4.46
C THR A 63 -6.09 -9.32 -4.41
N ARG A 64 -5.47 -9.74 -5.53
CA ARG A 64 -4.02 -9.93 -5.57
C ARG A 64 -3.27 -8.63 -5.27
N ARG A 65 -3.68 -7.50 -5.85
CA ARG A 65 -3.04 -6.19 -5.61
C ARG A 65 -3.25 -5.70 -4.17
N VAL A 66 -4.44 -5.89 -3.59
CA VAL A 66 -4.71 -5.61 -2.18
C VAL A 66 -3.80 -6.44 -1.27
N LEU A 67 -3.72 -7.75 -1.51
CA LEU A 67 -2.85 -8.65 -0.74
C LEU A 67 -1.37 -8.28 -0.88
N THR A 68 -0.91 -7.89 -2.08
CA THR A 68 0.46 -7.39 -2.26
C THR A 68 0.72 -6.14 -1.43
N GLN A 69 -0.23 -5.19 -1.38
CA GLN A 69 -0.05 -3.97 -0.58
C GLN A 69 -0.07 -4.23 0.92
N MET A 70 -1.01 -5.04 1.40
CA MET A 70 -1.07 -5.43 2.81
C MET A 70 0.17 -6.24 3.20
N GLY A 71 0.62 -7.15 2.35
CA GLY A 71 1.86 -7.90 2.56
C GLY A 71 3.08 -6.99 2.62
N MET A 72 3.11 -5.96 1.77
CA MET A 72 4.19 -4.98 1.76
C MET A 72 4.21 -4.11 3.01
N LEU A 73 3.05 -3.60 3.44
CA LEU A 73 2.92 -2.87 4.70
C LEU A 73 3.30 -3.75 5.90
N GLY A 74 2.89 -5.03 5.89
CA GLY A 74 3.28 -6.00 6.92
C GLY A 74 4.80 -6.22 6.96
N LEU A 75 5.43 -6.38 5.79
CA LEU A 75 6.88 -6.47 5.67
C LEU A 75 7.56 -5.22 6.22
N GLU A 76 7.05 -4.04 5.87
CA GLU A 76 7.54 -2.75 6.33
C GLU A 76 7.52 -2.66 7.85
N VAL A 77 6.37 -2.91 8.48
CA VAL A 77 6.20 -2.90 9.93
C VAL A 77 7.16 -3.89 10.60
N VAL A 78 7.25 -5.12 10.10
CA VAL A 78 8.14 -6.14 10.68
C VAL A 78 9.61 -5.74 10.59
N VAL A 79 10.06 -5.25 9.44
CA VAL A 79 11.46 -4.85 9.22
C VAL A 79 11.83 -3.65 10.09
N PHE A 80 11.01 -2.60 10.10
CA PHE A 80 11.28 -1.41 10.91
C PHE A 80 11.15 -1.67 12.41
N ALA A 81 10.18 -2.48 12.86
CA ALA A 81 10.07 -2.88 14.27
C ALA A 81 11.28 -3.70 14.70
N HIS A 82 11.76 -4.62 13.86
CA HIS A 82 12.96 -5.39 14.13
C HIS A 82 14.20 -4.48 14.22
N LEU A 83 14.39 -3.56 13.28
CA LEU A 83 15.52 -2.62 13.28
C LEU A 83 15.49 -1.66 14.46
N TRP A 84 14.30 -1.23 14.87
CA TRP A 84 14.11 -0.48 16.11
C TRP A 84 14.51 -1.29 17.34
N TRP A 85 14.11 -2.55 17.43
CA TRP A 85 14.44 -3.47 18.52
C TRP A 85 15.96 -3.70 18.65
N VAL A 86 16.68 -3.80 17.53
CA VAL A 86 18.14 -3.91 17.53
C VAL A 86 18.85 -2.55 17.54
N HIS A 87 18.12 -1.46 17.80
CA HIS A 87 18.63 -0.09 17.93
C HIS A 87 19.38 0.47 16.71
N VAL A 88 19.05 0.01 15.49
CA VAL A 88 19.59 0.59 14.25
C VAL A 88 18.76 1.81 13.87
N LEU A 89 19.34 3.01 14.04
CA LEU A 89 18.67 4.29 13.77
C LEU A 89 17.21 4.33 14.29
N PRO A 90 17.00 4.14 15.60
CA PRO A 90 15.68 3.88 16.17
C PRO A 90 14.70 5.04 15.94
N GLY A 91 15.18 6.28 15.91
CA GLY A 91 14.35 7.45 15.62
C GLY A 91 13.75 7.42 14.20
N LEU A 92 14.52 6.97 13.21
CA LEU A 92 14.05 6.83 11.84
C LEU A 92 12.99 5.72 11.74
N CYS A 93 13.25 4.57 12.39
CA CYS A 93 12.30 3.47 12.42
C CYS A 93 10.96 3.88 13.06
N LEU A 94 11.00 4.57 14.21
CA LEU A 94 9.79 5.08 14.86
C LEU A 94 9.05 6.09 13.99
N ALA A 95 9.76 7.01 13.32
CA ALA A 95 9.13 7.99 12.45
C ALA A 95 8.37 7.33 11.29
N VAL A 96 8.95 6.30 10.67
CA VAL A 96 8.28 5.55 9.59
C VAL A 96 7.08 4.78 10.12
N LEU A 97 7.21 4.07 11.24
CA LEU A 97 6.10 3.33 11.86
C LEU A 97 4.94 4.26 12.26
N ALA A 98 5.25 5.43 12.84
CA ALA A 98 4.24 6.43 13.19
C ALA A 98 3.53 6.97 11.93
N LYS A 99 4.29 7.22 10.86
CA LYS A 99 3.76 7.63 9.56
C LYS A 99 2.82 6.57 8.96
N ASP A 100 3.19 5.29 9.02
CA ASP A 100 2.35 4.19 8.55
C ASP A 100 1.06 4.07 9.35
N LEU A 101 1.14 4.20 10.69
CA LEU A 101 -0.04 4.19 11.56
C LEU A 101 -0.99 5.34 11.23
N ALA A 102 -0.45 6.54 11.00
CA ALA A 102 -1.24 7.69 10.56
C ALA A 102 -1.88 7.45 9.18
N GLY A 103 -1.16 6.84 8.25
CA GLY A 103 -1.68 6.47 6.92
C GLY A 103 -2.85 5.48 6.99
N VAL A 104 -2.70 4.40 7.79
CA VAL A 104 -3.76 3.43 8.04
C VAL A 104 -4.96 4.11 8.71
N GLY A 105 -4.71 4.96 9.71
CA GLY A 105 -5.76 5.73 10.39
C GLY A 105 -6.55 6.62 9.43
N ALA A 106 -5.86 7.37 8.57
CA ALA A 106 -6.49 8.21 7.55
C ALA A 106 -7.31 7.38 6.55
N GLY A 107 -6.78 6.25 6.08
CA GLY A 107 -7.49 5.32 5.19
C GLY A 107 -8.76 4.76 5.84
N LEU A 108 -8.70 4.37 7.11
CA LEU A 108 -9.85 3.89 7.87
C LEU A 108 -10.90 4.97 8.08
N LEU A 109 -10.49 6.22 8.33
CA LEU A 109 -11.42 7.35 8.47
C LEU A 109 -12.18 7.63 7.16
N VAL A 110 -11.48 7.62 6.03
CA VAL A 110 -12.12 7.77 4.70
C VAL A 110 -13.07 6.60 4.42
N ALA A 111 -12.63 5.36 4.67
CA ALA A 111 -13.46 4.18 4.49
C ALA A 111 -14.72 4.19 5.37
N ARG A 112 -14.63 4.72 6.61
CA ARG A 112 -15.79 4.88 7.49
C ARG A 112 -16.74 5.98 7.03
N ARG A 113 -16.22 7.10 6.52
CA ARG A 113 -17.02 8.24 6.06
C ARG A 113 -17.88 7.89 4.85
N ASP A 114 -17.34 7.07 3.94
CA ASP A 114 -18.02 6.69 2.69
C ASP A 114 -18.52 5.23 2.72
N ARG A 115 -18.77 4.67 3.91
CA ARG A 115 -19.17 3.27 4.11
C ARG A 115 -20.38 2.86 3.25
N ASP A 116 -21.32 3.78 3.05
CA ASP A 116 -22.58 3.52 2.35
C ASP A 116 -22.44 3.56 0.82
N ARG A 117 -21.29 4.00 0.29
CA ARG A 117 -21.09 4.19 -1.16
C ARG A 117 -20.57 2.95 -1.87
N GLY A 118 -20.19 1.91 -1.13
CA GLY A 118 -19.60 0.69 -1.70
C GLY A 118 -18.09 0.84 -1.95
N VAL A 119 -17.33 -0.22 -1.68
CA VAL A 119 -15.85 -0.16 -1.55
C VAL A 119 -15.18 0.32 -2.83
N LEU A 120 -15.65 -0.13 -4.00
CA LEU A 120 -15.06 0.25 -5.28
C LEU A 120 -15.38 1.70 -5.66
N ALA A 121 -16.55 2.22 -5.26
CA ALA A 121 -16.88 3.62 -5.47
C ALA A 121 -16.03 4.55 -4.59
N VAL A 122 -15.71 4.15 -3.36
CA VAL A 122 -14.80 4.88 -2.47
C VAL A 122 -13.40 4.95 -3.08
N VAL A 123 -12.88 3.82 -3.57
CA VAL A 123 -11.56 3.78 -4.23
C VAL A 123 -11.55 4.63 -5.50
N ARG A 124 -12.60 4.56 -6.33
CA ARG A 124 -12.71 5.35 -7.56
C ARG A 124 -12.77 6.86 -7.31
N LYS A 125 -13.45 7.28 -6.24
CA LYS A 125 -13.64 8.69 -5.87
C LYS A 125 -12.66 9.15 -4.79
N ALA A 126 -11.56 8.42 -4.59
CA ALA A 126 -10.55 8.80 -3.62
C ALA A 126 -10.06 10.22 -3.91
N PRO A 127 -10.03 11.11 -2.91
CA PRO A 127 -9.66 12.49 -3.13
C PRO A 127 -8.18 12.60 -3.51
N LEU A 128 -7.84 13.54 -4.40
CA LEU A 128 -6.47 13.73 -4.91
C LEU A 128 -5.42 13.87 -3.79
N TRP A 129 -5.77 14.52 -2.69
CA TRP A 129 -4.87 14.68 -1.55
C TRP A 129 -4.48 13.34 -0.92
N LEU A 130 -5.39 12.35 -0.90
CA LEU A 130 -5.11 11.01 -0.35
C LEU A 130 -4.15 10.25 -1.26
N LEU A 131 -4.36 10.36 -2.58
CA LEU A 131 -3.46 9.77 -3.58
C LEU A 131 -2.06 10.38 -3.51
N LEU A 132 -1.96 11.70 -3.34
CA LEU A 132 -0.68 12.39 -3.16
C LEU A 132 -0.01 12.01 -1.83
N ALA A 133 -0.78 11.96 -0.74
CA ALA A 133 -0.28 11.56 0.57
C ALA A 133 0.30 10.14 0.53
N GLU A 134 -0.35 9.21 -0.18
CA GLU A 134 0.16 7.86 -0.35
C GLU A 134 1.48 7.82 -1.14
N ARG A 135 1.59 8.60 -2.22
CA ARG A 135 2.84 8.69 -3.00
C ARG A 135 3.99 9.25 -2.18
N VAL A 136 3.76 10.35 -1.46
CA VAL A 136 4.76 10.95 -0.57
C VAL A 136 5.14 9.96 0.54
N SER A 137 4.14 9.32 1.14
CA SER A 137 4.32 8.29 2.15
C SER A 137 5.21 7.15 1.66
N ALA A 138 4.98 6.64 0.45
CA ALA A 138 5.77 5.57 -0.15
C ALA A 138 7.22 5.99 -0.45
N ILE A 139 7.43 7.23 -0.90
CA ILE A 139 8.78 7.80 -1.13
C ILE A 139 9.54 7.95 0.17
N LEU A 140 8.88 8.42 1.24
CA LEU A 140 9.50 8.54 2.56
C LEU A 140 9.93 7.17 3.10
N SER A 141 9.08 6.15 2.96
CA SER A 141 9.42 4.76 3.32
C SER A 141 10.59 4.22 2.51
N ALA A 142 10.60 4.44 1.18
CA ALA A 142 11.71 4.03 0.33
C ALA A 142 13.02 4.73 0.71
N GLY A 143 12.98 6.05 0.98
CA GLY A 143 14.15 6.81 1.42
C GLY A 143 14.70 6.32 2.75
N ALA A 144 13.83 6.09 3.74
CA ALA A 144 14.22 5.54 5.03
C ALA A 144 14.80 4.12 4.91
N ALA A 145 14.17 3.26 4.11
CA ALA A 145 14.63 1.90 3.87
C ALA A 145 15.99 1.88 3.16
N LEU A 146 16.23 2.78 2.21
CA LEU A 146 17.52 2.94 1.53
C LEU A 146 18.60 3.37 2.52
N VAL A 147 18.31 4.35 3.37
CA VAL A 147 19.25 4.80 4.42
C VAL A 147 19.62 3.64 5.33
N LEU A 148 18.63 2.90 5.85
CA LEU A 148 18.88 1.74 6.71
C LEU A 148 19.65 0.64 5.98
N PHE A 149 19.33 0.38 4.71
CA PHE A 149 20.02 -0.60 3.89
C PHE A 149 21.51 -0.27 3.76
N LEU A 150 21.83 0.99 3.45
CA LEU A 150 23.22 1.44 3.35
C LEU A 150 23.93 1.36 4.72
N THR A 151 23.24 1.70 5.81
CA THR A 151 23.80 1.62 7.17
C THR A 151 24.12 0.19 7.58
N ILE A 152 23.19 -0.77 7.47
CA ILE A 152 23.40 -2.14 7.94
C ILE A 152 24.43 -2.92 7.11
N ASN A 153 24.64 -2.52 5.85
CA ASN A 153 25.63 -3.15 4.97
C ASN A 153 26.98 -2.39 4.98
N GLY A 154 27.15 -1.37 5.81
CA GLY A 154 28.41 -0.61 5.89
C GLY A 154 28.76 0.15 4.60
N LEU A 155 27.75 0.48 3.78
CA LEU A 155 27.91 1.18 2.50
C LEU A 155 27.71 2.70 2.63
N ARG A 156 27.49 3.19 3.84
CA ARG A 156 27.37 4.62 4.09
C ARG A 156 28.78 5.24 4.07
N PRO A 157 29.02 6.30 3.29
CA PRO A 157 30.35 6.91 3.18
C PRO A 157 30.82 7.67 4.45
N TRP A 158 30.01 7.68 5.52
CA TRP A 158 30.28 8.33 6.80
C TRP A 158 29.48 7.67 7.93
#